data_AF-A0A182VYN6-F1
#
_entry.id   AF-A0A182VYN6-F1
#
_cell.length_a   1.000
_cell.length_b   1.000
_cell.length_c   1.000
_cell.angle_alpha   90.00
_cell.angle_beta   90.00
_cell.angle_gamma   90.00
#
_symmetry.space_group_name_H-M   'P 1'
#
loop_
_entity.id
_entity.type
_entity.pdbx_description
1 polymer ?
#
loop_
_entity_poly.entity_id
_entity_poly.type
_entity_poly.pdbx_seq_one_letter_code
_entity_poly.pdbx_strand_id
1 'polypeptide(L)'
;MQLRLVPFGKAWVEEQPNEPPKFHCQHGPQECQLNILHGCILKKLPPKKAFTVVACLMKNFRTNFEQCLKGSKAYRNSIINCSQGLKGVSLLKSLSSKQKTWIDCYLLLIT
;
A
#
# COMPACT_ATOMS: atom_id res chain seq x y z
N MET A 1 -19.08 8.65 -8.27
CA MET A 1 -18.01 8.75 -7.26
C MET A 1 -16.96 7.68 -7.55
N GLN A 2 -15.69 8.03 -7.70
CA GLN A 2 -14.60 7.08 -7.97
C GLN A 2 -13.69 7.01 -6.74
N LEU A 3 -13.86 5.96 -5.92
CA LEU A 3 -13.07 5.76 -4.70
C LEU A 3 -11.71 5.12 -5.05
N ARG A 4 -10.61 5.67 -4.51
CA ARG A 4 -9.26 5.14 -4.66
C ARG A 4 -8.59 5.02 -3.29
N LEU A 5 -8.03 3.85 -3.00
CA LEU A 5 -7.20 3.62 -1.81
C LEU A 5 -5.73 3.88 -2.15
N VAL A 6 -5.04 4.64 -1.31
CA VAL A 6 -3.60 4.95 -1.42
C VAL A 6 -2.92 4.56 -0.10
N PRO A 7 -2.43 3.31 0.04
CA PRO A 7 -1.81 2.84 1.28
C PRO A 7 -0.40 3.41 1.42
N PHE A 8 -0.32 4.61 1.98
CA PHE A 8 0.93 5.30 2.30
C PHE A 8 0.79 6.09 3.62
N GLY A 9 -0.33 6.82 3.76
CA GLY A 9 -0.65 7.53 5.00
C GLY A 9 0.34 8.65 5.31
N LYS A 10 0.82 8.67 6.55
CA LYS A 10 1.80 9.64 7.07
C LYS A 10 3.25 9.12 7.00
N ALA A 11 3.50 8.08 6.22
CA ALA A 11 4.84 7.64 5.94
C ALA A 11 5.62 8.73 5.17
N TRP A 12 6.94 8.65 5.18
CA TRP A 12 7.80 9.48 4.34
C TRP A 12 8.94 8.63 3.77
N VAL A 13 9.54 9.15 2.69
CA VAL A 13 10.59 8.47 1.94
C VAL A 13 11.87 9.26 2.09
N GLU A 14 12.92 8.60 2.53
CA GLU A 14 14.28 9.11 2.49
C GLU A 14 14.96 8.57 1.23
N GLU A 15 15.46 9.47 0.39
CA GLU A 15 16.16 9.12 -0.84
C GLU A 15 17.62 9.55 -0.72
N GLN A 16 18.54 8.63 -1.02
CA GLN A 16 19.96 8.93 -1.13
C GLN A 16 20.47 8.52 -2.52
N PRO A 17 21.43 9.25 -3.11
CA PRO A 17 22.02 8.87 -4.39
C PRO A 17 22.56 7.44 -4.33
N ASN A 18 22.23 6.62 -5.33
CA ASN A 18 22.68 5.23 -5.47
C ASN A 18 22.24 4.25 -4.35
N GLU A 19 21.33 4.64 -3.46
CA GLU A 19 20.76 3.74 -2.45
C GLU A 19 19.27 3.44 -2.72
N PRO A 20 18.76 2.27 -2.29
CA PRO A 20 17.33 2.01 -2.25
C PRO A 20 16.59 3.03 -1.36
N PRO A 21 15.35 3.41 -1.72
CA PRO A 21 14.56 4.31 -0.89
C PRO A 21 14.29 3.68 0.48
N LYS A 22 14.52 4.46 1.55
CA LYS A 22 14.18 4.04 2.91
C LYS A 22 12.81 4.61 3.26
N PHE A 23 11.91 3.74 3.74
CA PHE A 23 10.56 4.13 4.13
C PHE A 23 10.47 4.24 5.65
N HIS A 24 9.93 5.36 6.10
CA HIS A 24 9.70 5.63 7.51
C HIS A 24 8.20 5.74 7.75
N CYS A 25 7.66 4.81 8.54
CA CYS A 25 6.23 4.74 8.89
C CYS A 25 6.03 5.01 10.38
N GLN A 26 4.86 5.53 10.76
CA GLN A 26 4.61 6.01 12.13
C GLN A 26 4.60 4.87 13.17
N HIS A 27 4.20 3.69 12.76
CA HIS A 27 4.12 2.48 13.58
C HIS A 27 5.25 1.49 13.22
N GLY A 28 6.39 2.02 12.75
CA GLY A 28 7.60 1.25 12.49
C GLY A 28 7.58 0.39 11.22
N PRO A 29 8.57 -0.50 11.06
CA PRO A 29 8.79 -1.21 9.80
C PRO A 29 7.64 -2.13 9.38
N GLN A 30 6.89 -2.68 10.35
CA GLN A 30 5.76 -3.55 10.06
C GLN A 30 4.64 -2.81 9.32
N GLU A 31 4.38 -1.54 9.68
CA GLU A 31 3.41 -0.72 8.94
C GLU A 31 3.86 -0.52 7.49
N CYS A 32 5.14 -0.25 7.25
CA CYS A 32 5.66 -0.10 5.89
C CYS A 32 5.49 -1.40 5.07
N GLN A 33 5.74 -2.56 5.68
CA GLN A 33 5.49 -3.86 5.04
C GLN A 33 4.00 -4.07 4.71
N LEU A 34 3.10 -3.69 5.61
CA LEU A 34 1.66 -3.75 5.38
C LEU A 34 1.20 -2.77 4.29
N ASN A 35 1.77 -1.56 4.23
CA ASN A 35 1.50 -0.60 3.16
C ASN A 35 1.92 -1.15 1.79
N ILE A 36 3.08 -1.80 1.71
CA ILE A 36 3.51 -2.52 0.50
C ILE A 36 2.51 -3.64 0.14
N LEU A 37 2.13 -4.47 1.12
CA LEU A 37 1.18 -5.56 0.92
C LEU A 37 -0.17 -5.04 0.39
N HIS A 38 -0.74 -4.01 1.01
CA HIS A 38 -1.97 -3.36 0.57
C HIS A 38 -1.85 -2.80 -0.86
N GLY A 39 -0.73 -2.14 -1.18
CA GLY A 39 -0.46 -1.67 -2.54
C GLY A 39 -0.45 -2.82 -3.55
N CYS A 40 0.24 -3.92 -3.24
CA CYS A 40 0.29 -5.10 -4.09
C CYS A 40 -1.08 -5.77 -4.27
N ILE A 41 -1.90 -5.83 -3.22
CA ILE A 41 -3.30 -6.30 -3.29
C ILE A 41 -4.10 -5.45 -4.28
N LEU A 42 -4.03 -4.12 -4.17
CA LEU A 42 -4.71 -3.19 -5.07
C LEU A 42 -4.21 -3.29 -6.52
N LYS A 43 -2.94 -3.65 -6.72
CA LYS A 43 -2.35 -3.82 -8.05
C LYS A 43 -2.71 -5.16 -8.70
N LYS A 44 -2.90 -6.22 -7.90
CA LYS A 44 -3.05 -7.61 -8.40
C LYS A 44 -4.50 -8.08 -8.49
N LEU A 45 -5.39 -7.53 -7.67
CA LEU A 45 -6.79 -7.95 -7.63
C LEU A 45 -7.71 -6.98 -8.37
N PRO A 46 -8.84 -7.46 -8.90
CA PRO A 46 -9.91 -6.59 -9.36
C PRO A 46 -10.39 -5.66 -8.23
N PRO A 47 -10.78 -4.40 -8.52
CA PRO A 47 -11.02 -3.37 -7.49
C PRO A 47 -11.94 -3.81 -6.35
N LYS A 48 -13.06 -4.47 -6.66
CA LYS A 48 -14.01 -4.96 -5.65
C LYS A 48 -13.39 -5.99 -4.70
N LYS A 49 -12.63 -6.95 -5.23
CA LYS A 49 -11.93 -7.98 -4.43
C LYS A 49 -10.81 -7.35 -3.62
N ALA A 50 -10.02 -6.48 -4.23
CA ALA A 50 -8.93 -5.78 -3.56
C ALA A 50 -9.44 -4.98 -2.35
N PHE A 51 -10.54 -4.24 -2.53
CA PHE A 51 -11.16 -3.47 -1.44
C PHE A 51 -11.61 -4.37 -0.29
N THR A 52 -12.29 -5.48 -0.56
CA THR A 52 -12.70 -6.44 0.48
C THR A 52 -11.50 -7.01 1.24
N VAL A 53 -10.43 -7.37 0.54
CA VAL A 53 -9.23 -7.95 1.16
C VAL A 53 -8.51 -6.91 2.03
N VAL A 54 -8.31 -5.68 1.52
CA VAL A 54 -7.67 -4.59 2.29
C VAL A 54 -8.52 -4.22 3.51
N ALA A 55 -9.84 -4.07 3.34
CA ALA A 55 -10.73 -3.75 4.46
C ALA A 55 -10.71 -4.84 5.54
N CYS A 56 -10.61 -6.12 5.15
CA CYS A 56 -10.42 -7.22 6.09
C CYS A 56 -9.10 -7.10 6.86
N LEU A 57 -7.99 -6.83 6.17
CA LEU A 57 -6.66 -6.67 6.79
C LEU A 57 -6.57 -5.46 7.73
N MET A 58 -7.33 -4.40 7.44
CA MET A 58 -7.40 -3.19 8.27
C MET A 58 -8.34 -3.33 9.48
N LYS A 59 -9.12 -4.42 9.58
CA LYS A 59 -10.15 -4.57 10.62
C LYS A 59 -9.57 -4.66 12.02
N ASN A 60 -8.44 -5.36 12.19
CA ASN A 60 -7.67 -5.40 13.43
C ASN A 60 -6.27 -5.99 13.19
N PHE A 61 -5.37 -5.85 14.17
CA PHE A 61 -4.00 -6.39 14.08
C PHE A 61 -3.91 -7.92 14.10
N ARG A 62 -5.02 -8.65 14.30
CA ARG A 62 -5.04 -10.12 14.38
C ARG A 62 -5.48 -10.79 13.07
N THR A 63 -6.02 -10.04 12.11
CA THR A 63 -6.41 -10.61 10.81
C THR A 63 -5.18 -10.96 10.00
N ASN A 64 -5.07 -12.23 9.60
CA ASN A 64 -3.99 -12.69 8.75
C ASN A 64 -4.38 -12.64 7.26
N PHE A 65 -3.37 -12.51 6.40
CA PHE A 65 -3.53 -12.42 4.95
C PHE A 65 -4.34 -13.58 4.34
N GLU A 66 -4.13 -14.80 4.81
CA GLU A 66 -4.81 -15.99 4.29
C GLU A 66 -6.31 -16.01 4.57
N GLN A 67 -6.70 -15.53 5.75
CA GLN A 67 -8.09 -15.41 6.13
C GLN A 67 -8.81 -14.37 5.27
N CYS A 68 -8.15 -13.24 4.99
CA CYS A 68 -8.72 -12.17 4.20
C CYS A 68 -8.74 -12.47 2.69
N LEU A 69 -7.84 -13.31 2.20
CA LEU A 69 -7.76 -13.69 0.78
C LEU A 69 -8.73 -14.82 0.39
N LYS A 70 -9.61 -15.29 1.30
CA LYS A 70 -10.62 -16.32 1.01
C LYS A 70 -11.45 -15.92 -0.24
N GLY A 71 -11.40 -16.73 -1.29
CA GLY A 71 -12.03 -16.45 -2.60
C GLY A 71 -11.12 -15.80 -3.67
N SER A 72 -9.86 -15.51 -3.32
CA SER A 72 -8.85 -14.94 -4.24
C SER A 72 -7.50 -15.65 -4.13
N LYS A 73 -7.48 -16.90 -3.64
CA LYS A 73 -6.25 -17.69 -3.41
C LYS A 73 -5.36 -17.83 -4.65
N ALA A 74 -5.94 -17.85 -5.85
CA ALA A 74 -5.19 -17.87 -7.11
C ALA A 74 -4.19 -16.71 -7.27
N TYR A 75 -4.44 -15.57 -6.59
CA TYR A 75 -3.57 -14.40 -6.63
C TYR A 75 -2.49 -14.39 -5.55
N ARG A 76 -2.55 -15.33 -4.60
CA ARG A 76 -1.69 -15.36 -3.39
C ARG A 76 -0.22 -15.20 -3.72
N ASN A 77 0.32 -16.07 -4.56
CA ASN A 77 1.74 -16.07 -4.89
C ASN A 77 2.14 -14.79 -5.63
N SER A 78 1.27 -14.27 -6.51
CA SER A 78 1.53 -13.01 -7.23
C SER A 78 1.58 -11.81 -6.29
N ILE A 79 0.75 -11.79 -5.24
CA ILE A 79 0.72 -10.74 -4.22
C ILE A 79 1.95 -10.85 -3.32
N ILE A 80 2.26 -12.05 -2.81
CA ILE A 80 3.43 -12.28 -1.94
C ILE A 80 4.72 -11.89 -2.68
N ASN A 81 4.92 -12.37 -3.91
CA ASN A 81 6.09 -12.04 -4.73
C ASN A 81 6.17 -10.55 -5.04
N CYS A 82 5.04 -9.86 -5.19
CA CYS A 82 5.02 -8.40 -5.31
C CYS A 82 5.48 -7.74 -4.00
N SER A 83 4.92 -8.17 -2.87
CA SER A 83 5.15 -7.52 -1.57
C SER A 83 6.56 -7.72 -1.01
N GLN A 84 7.20 -8.83 -1.35
CA GLN A 84 8.56 -9.15 -0.91
C GLN A 84 9.64 -8.73 -1.91
N GLY A 85 9.24 -8.24 -3.10
CA GLY A 85 10.16 -7.89 -4.18
C GLY A 85 10.29 -6.39 -4.43
N LEU A 86 11.23 -6.03 -5.30
CA LEU A 86 11.49 -4.64 -5.72
C LEU A 86 10.26 -3.95 -6.32
N LYS A 87 9.33 -4.73 -6.90
CA LYS A 87 8.05 -4.22 -7.42
C LYS A 87 7.19 -3.60 -6.31
N GLY A 88 7.17 -4.20 -5.12
CA GLY A 88 6.44 -3.66 -3.97
C GLY A 88 7.07 -2.37 -3.44
N VAL A 89 8.40 -2.32 -3.36
CA VAL A 89 9.18 -1.13 -2.98
C VAL A 89 8.93 0.02 -3.95
N SER A 90 9.06 -0.24 -5.25
CA SER A 90 8.77 0.74 -6.32
C SER A 90 7.33 1.22 -6.28
N LEU A 91 6.39 0.31 -6.00
CA LEU A 91 4.97 0.65 -5.87
C LEU A 91 4.72 1.57 -4.67
N LEU A 92 5.28 1.28 -3.50
CA LEU A 92 5.13 2.15 -2.32
C LEU A 92 5.73 3.54 -2.58
N LYS A 93 6.88 3.61 -3.25
CA LYS A 93 7.46 4.89 -3.71
C LYS A 93 6.50 5.64 -4.63
N SER A 94 5.87 4.98 -5.61
CA SER A 94 4.87 5.63 -6.47
C SER A 94 3.64 6.12 -5.70
N LEU A 95 3.22 5.38 -4.67
CA LEU A 95 2.12 5.78 -3.79
C LEU A 95 2.44 7.03 -2.96
N SER A 96 3.71 7.23 -2.57
CA SER A 96 4.14 8.44 -1.86
C SER A 96 3.94 9.69 -2.71
N SER A 97 4.34 9.64 -3.99
CA SER A 97 4.15 10.75 -4.93
C SER A 97 2.67 11.05 -5.13
N LYS A 98 1.84 10.01 -5.28
CA LYS A 98 0.38 10.19 -5.42
C LYS A 98 -0.22 10.83 -4.18
N GLN A 99 0.17 10.40 -2.98
CA GLN A 99 -0.34 10.96 -1.73
C GLN A 99 -0.03 12.46 -1.61
N LYS A 100 1.18 12.89 -1.98
CA LYS A 100 1.55 14.31 -2.01
C LYS A 100 0.63 15.11 -2.92
N THR A 101 0.40 14.64 -4.14
CA THR A 101 -0.51 15.31 -5.09
C THR A 101 -1.92 15.55 -4.51
N TRP A 102 -2.45 14.62 -3.71
CA TRP A 102 -3.77 14.82 -3.07
C TRP A 102 -3.76 15.85 -1.95
N ILE A 103 -2.68 15.89 -1.16
CA ILE A 103 -2.51 16.89 -0.09
C ILE A 103 -2.30 18.28 -0.72
N ASP A 104 -1.47 18.37 -1.76
CA ASP A 104 -1.20 19.61 -2.47
C ASP A 104 -2.45 20.14 -3.20
N CYS A 105 -3.25 19.26 -3.81
CA CYS A 105 -4.56 19.64 -4.35
C CYS A 105 -5.52 20.16 -3.28
N TYR A 106 -5.48 19.62 -2.06
CA TYR A 106 -6.32 20.13 -0.97
C TYR A 106 -5.80 21.48 -0.47
N LEU A 107 -4.49 21.66 -0.35
CA LEU A 107 -3.86 22.92 0.08
C LEU A 107 -4.07 24.07 -0.92
N LEU A 108 -3.99 23.80 -2.23
CA LEU A 108 -4.20 24.80 -3.29
C LEU A 108 -5.65 25.31 -3.39
N LEU A 109 -6.63 24.61 -2.79
CA LEU A 109 -8.03 25.03 -2.76
C LEU A 109 -8.37 25.92 -1.55
N ILE A 110 -7.41 26.15 -0.65
CA ILE A 110 -7.58 26.93 0.59
C ILE A 110 -6.71 28.20 0.63
N THR A 111 -5.98 28.48 -0.45
CA THR A 111 -5.20 29.72 -0.67
C THR A 111 -5.81 30.49 -1.83
#